data_AF-A0ABD3Q4Z3-F1
#
_entry.id   AF-A0ABD3Q4Z3-F1
#
_cell.length_a   1.000
_cell.length_b   1.000
_cell.length_c   1.000
_cell.angle_alpha   90.00
_cell.angle_beta   90.00
_cell.angle_gamma   90.00
#
_symmetry.space_group_name_H-M   'P 1'
#
loop_
_entity.id
_entity.type
_entity.pdbx_description
1 polymer ?
#
loop_
_entity_poly.entity_id
_entity_poly.type
_entity_poly.pdbx_seq_one_letter_code
_entity_poly.pdbx_strand_id
1 'polypeptide(L)'
;MAPATTNTHDESSPQALFAKAIAVLNDEDATSSSNNNNNNNDAIKKSIETLTSLSHKPRGTSLDDISTPSLQLLSIPYHLGRAHLKLCTDVHDPTSRRRNVRTSIEYFLQFLRYCEEISDLVEEIVVREYRLLLDIMEEEDEEDDDDGGGRGNQRKSLSAGQIREMKISRYGRKKKIMARVEKLEGLEERRKRLDLQEEEEMEGLDGEGLRRDLFVERLRLYAEESLEEIQSSKSELEMLNMAIQMEAMRNSSKNNHVSDGRMLHHAATNGNTDTSSSKIDTTQSSNRPPLQLTQITQDPTTGQLNFQKQQITNGTLQSIGMGSATGITTQIQRQQIAETVFRPGWNLPTMSLDELAQIERDEAIARSVSQKEAEAEAKFMPRRYEQLVRDGMEDDADLVEKSAVLDRRWDDWKEENPRGSGNKMGERGDRNF
;
A
#
# COMPACT_ATOMS: atom_id res chain seq x y z
N MET A 1 63.84 -7.91 14.90
CA MET A 1 62.40 -7.62 14.94
C MET A 1 62.22 -6.12 14.77
N ALA A 2 62.03 -5.69 13.53
CA ALA A 2 61.60 -4.31 13.23
C ALA A 2 60.08 -4.37 12.98
N PRO A 3 59.29 -3.44 13.54
CA PRO A 3 57.86 -3.41 13.27
C PRO A 3 57.62 -2.99 11.82
N ALA A 4 56.79 -3.75 11.13
CA ALA A 4 56.33 -3.46 9.78
C ALA A 4 55.64 -2.09 9.76
N THR A 5 56.16 -1.18 8.93
CA THR A 5 55.53 0.09 8.60
C THR A 5 54.25 -0.21 7.82
N THR A 6 53.11 -0.03 8.46
CA THR A 6 51.79 -0.06 7.80
C THR A 6 51.73 1.07 6.78
N ASN A 7 51.40 0.70 5.55
CA ASN A 7 51.41 1.50 4.34
C ASN A 7 50.35 2.63 4.43
N THR A 8 50.75 3.86 4.71
CA THR A 8 49.86 5.04 4.81
C THR A 8 49.33 5.53 3.45
N HIS A 9 49.66 4.85 2.36
CA HIS A 9 49.23 5.23 1.01
C HIS A 9 47.85 4.67 0.60
N ASP A 10 47.30 3.69 1.32
CA ASP A 10 46.01 3.05 0.98
C ASP A 10 44.77 3.82 1.48
N GLU A 11 44.87 4.58 2.57
CA GLU A 11 43.70 5.25 3.18
C GLU A 11 43.15 6.42 2.35
N SER A 12 43.93 6.94 1.40
CA SER A 12 43.53 8.06 0.52
C SER A 12 43.04 7.60 -0.86
N SER A 13 42.97 6.30 -1.12
CA SER A 13 42.49 5.77 -2.39
C SER A 13 41.01 6.12 -2.61
N PRO A 14 40.57 6.44 -3.85
CA PRO A 14 39.16 6.67 -4.18
C PRO A 14 38.23 5.56 -3.66
N GLN A 15 38.67 4.30 -3.74
CA GLN A 15 37.91 3.14 -3.28
C GLN A 15 37.83 3.07 -1.75
N ALA A 16 38.90 3.45 -1.05
CA ALA A 16 38.92 3.50 0.41
C ALA A 16 38.01 4.62 0.95
N LEU A 17 38.06 5.80 0.33
CA LEU A 17 37.17 6.91 0.66
C LEU A 17 35.70 6.57 0.37
N PHE A 18 35.43 5.93 -0.76
CA PHE A 18 34.11 5.40 -1.09
C PHE A 18 33.64 4.40 -0.03
N ALA A 19 34.44 3.37 0.29
CA ALA A 19 34.08 2.35 1.27
C ALA A 19 33.79 2.95 2.65
N LYS A 20 34.59 3.94 3.08
CA LYS A 20 34.36 4.67 4.35
C LYS A 20 33.04 5.43 4.35
N ALA A 21 32.72 6.13 3.27
CA ALA A 21 31.45 6.84 3.13
C ALA A 21 30.25 5.86 3.15
N ILE A 22 30.36 4.73 2.44
CA ILE A 22 29.30 3.71 2.43
C ILE A 22 29.12 3.06 3.80
N ALA A 23 30.20 2.81 4.54
CA ALA A 23 30.11 2.28 5.90
C ALA A 23 29.30 3.20 6.83
N VAL A 24 29.53 4.51 6.75
CA VAL A 24 28.74 5.51 7.50
C VAL A 24 27.26 5.47 7.07
N LEU A 25 26.99 5.30 5.77
CA LEU A 25 25.62 5.22 5.27
C LEU A 25 24.92 3.90 5.63
N ASN A 26 25.64 2.80 5.85
CA ASN A 26 25.06 1.50 6.19
C ASN A 26 24.86 1.28 7.69
N ASP A 27 25.42 2.15 8.54
CA ASP A 27 25.26 2.07 9.99
C ASP A 27 23.79 2.38 10.39
N GLU A 28 23.01 1.33 10.70
CA GLU A 28 21.58 1.43 11.03
C GLU A 28 21.34 2.05 12.42
N ASP A 29 22.28 1.87 13.36
CA ASP A 29 22.20 2.40 14.73
C ASP A 29 22.26 3.94 14.78
N ALA A 30 22.67 4.59 13.69
CA ALA A 30 22.64 6.04 13.54
C ALA A 30 21.22 6.61 13.32
N THR A 31 20.22 5.80 12.98
CA THR A 31 18.88 6.30 12.58
C THR A 31 17.84 6.29 13.70
N SER A 32 18.12 5.66 14.84
CA SER A 32 17.10 5.35 15.87
C SER A 32 17.20 6.12 17.19
N SER A 33 18.21 6.96 17.40
CA SER A 33 18.40 7.72 18.65
C SER A 33 18.19 9.23 18.48
N SER A 34 17.02 9.72 18.92
CA SER A 34 16.60 11.14 18.86
C SER A 34 17.58 12.13 19.52
N ASN A 35 18.52 11.69 20.35
CA ASN A 35 19.53 12.54 20.99
C ASN A 35 20.83 12.68 20.17
N ASN A 36 20.98 11.98 19.04
CA ASN A 36 22.21 11.93 18.23
C ASN A 36 22.03 12.46 16.79
N ASN A 37 20.86 13.02 16.47
CA ASN A 37 20.48 13.38 15.10
C ASN A 37 21.45 14.37 14.44
N ASN A 38 21.99 15.35 15.17
CA ASN A 38 22.87 16.36 14.58
C ASN A 38 24.25 15.80 14.16
N ASN A 39 24.87 14.99 15.03
CA ASN A 39 26.16 14.35 14.73
C ASN A 39 26.04 13.37 13.56
N ASN A 40 24.94 12.63 13.51
CA ASN A 40 24.66 11.68 12.44
C ASN A 40 24.38 12.41 11.11
N ASN A 41 23.61 13.49 11.16
CA ASN A 41 23.36 14.33 9.98
C ASN A 41 24.66 14.95 9.44
N ASP A 42 25.58 15.38 10.31
CA ASP A 42 26.90 15.88 9.90
C ASP A 42 27.79 14.79 9.31
N ALA A 43 27.73 13.56 9.82
CA ALA A 43 28.44 12.41 9.24
C ALA A 43 27.90 12.06 7.84
N ILE A 44 26.58 12.10 7.66
CA ILE A 44 25.93 11.89 6.35
C ILE A 44 26.32 13.01 5.37
N LYS A 45 26.30 14.28 5.79
CA LYS A 45 26.73 15.41 4.95
C LYS A 45 28.17 15.29 4.50
N LYS A 46 29.10 14.92 5.40
CA LYS A 46 30.50 14.64 5.05
C LYS A 46 30.59 13.50 4.03
N SER A 47 29.80 12.44 4.22
CA SER A 47 29.75 11.32 3.28
C SER A 47 29.25 11.78 1.90
N ILE A 48 28.22 12.62 1.84
CA ILE A 48 27.73 13.23 0.59
C ILE A 48 28.84 14.05 -0.09
N GLU A 49 29.56 14.89 0.64
CA GLU A 49 30.67 15.70 0.10
C GLU A 49 31.76 14.80 -0.50
N THR A 50 32.17 13.76 0.24
CA THR A 50 33.19 12.81 -0.24
C THR A 50 32.74 12.05 -1.49
N LEU A 51 31.52 11.50 -1.50
CA LEU A 51 30.94 10.78 -2.64
C LEU A 51 30.80 11.71 -3.86
N THR A 52 30.38 12.96 -3.64
CA THR A 52 30.25 13.95 -4.72
C THR A 52 31.61 14.24 -5.36
N SER A 53 32.68 14.36 -4.56
CA SER A 53 34.04 14.59 -5.09
C SER A 53 34.61 13.40 -5.88
N LEU A 54 34.15 12.18 -5.59
CA LEU A 54 34.55 10.95 -6.27
C LEU A 54 33.68 10.65 -7.51
N SER A 55 32.50 11.27 -7.58
CA SER A 55 31.53 11.06 -8.66
C SER A 55 32.11 11.53 -9.99
N HIS A 56 32.08 10.65 -10.97
CA HIS A 56 32.49 10.95 -12.33
C HIS A 56 31.61 10.16 -13.30
N LYS A 57 31.40 10.72 -14.50
CA LYS A 57 30.68 10.02 -15.56
C LYS A 57 31.48 8.76 -15.96
N PRO A 58 30.83 7.59 -16.15
CA PRO A 58 31.49 6.40 -16.65
C PRO A 58 32.22 6.67 -17.98
N ARG A 59 33.37 6.02 -18.15
CA ARG A 59 34.13 5.99 -19.41
C ARG A 59 33.98 4.60 -20.01
N GLY A 60 33.52 4.51 -21.26
CA GLY A 60 33.26 3.25 -21.94
C GLY A 60 31.76 3.01 -22.15
N THR A 61 31.41 2.36 -23.25
CA THR A 61 30.02 2.00 -23.60
C THR A 61 29.75 0.52 -23.41
N SER A 62 30.80 -0.29 -23.30
CA SER A 62 30.73 -1.72 -22.98
C SER A 62 31.13 -1.97 -21.52
N LEU A 63 30.52 -2.97 -20.89
CA LEU A 63 30.89 -3.41 -19.55
C LEU A 63 32.37 -3.82 -19.47
N ASP A 64 32.91 -4.40 -20.54
CA ASP A 64 34.29 -4.88 -20.62
C ASP A 64 35.34 -3.76 -20.65
N ASP A 65 34.95 -2.54 -21.04
CA ASP A 65 35.85 -1.39 -21.07
C ASP A 65 36.12 -0.82 -19.66
N ILE A 66 35.34 -1.23 -18.67
CA ILE A 66 35.35 -0.67 -17.32
C ILE A 66 36.17 -1.55 -16.39
N SER A 67 37.18 -0.96 -15.76
CA SER A 67 38.00 -1.67 -14.77
C SER A 67 37.17 -2.06 -13.54
N THR A 68 37.48 -3.22 -12.95
CA THR A 68 36.83 -3.74 -11.73
C THR A 68 36.70 -2.71 -10.59
N PRO A 69 37.74 -1.94 -10.20
CA PRO A 69 37.60 -0.92 -9.16
C PRO A 69 36.80 0.32 -9.59
N SER A 70 36.63 0.57 -10.89
CA SER A 70 35.76 1.65 -11.41
C SER A 70 34.28 1.27 -11.36
N LEU A 71 33.94 -0.03 -11.51
CA LEU A 71 32.56 -0.51 -11.37
C LEU A 71 31.97 -0.16 -10.01
N GLN A 72 32.77 -0.27 -8.94
CA GLN A 72 32.32 0.11 -7.60
C GLN A 72 31.90 1.58 -7.53
N LEU A 73 32.67 2.48 -8.15
CA LEU A 73 32.41 3.93 -8.14
C LEU A 73 31.21 4.33 -9.00
N LEU A 74 30.75 3.47 -9.91
CA LEU A 74 29.55 3.72 -10.71
C LEU A 74 28.28 3.84 -9.84
N SER A 75 28.27 3.19 -8.68
CA SER A 75 27.16 3.22 -7.72
C SER A 75 27.06 4.51 -6.90
N ILE A 76 27.99 5.45 -7.07
CA ILE A 76 28.03 6.70 -6.30
C ILE A 76 26.69 7.47 -6.36
N PRO A 77 26.06 7.72 -7.53
CA PRO A 77 24.81 8.47 -7.57
C PRO A 77 23.68 7.74 -6.82
N TYR A 78 23.60 6.40 -6.90
CA TYR A 78 22.64 5.64 -6.09
C TYR A 78 22.83 5.88 -4.58
N HIS A 79 24.08 5.85 -4.10
CA HIS A 79 24.38 6.09 -2.69
C HIS A 79 24.14 7.55 -2.27
N LEU A 80 24.36 8.52 -3.16
CA LEU A 80 23.98 9.92 -2.93
C LEU A 80 22.45 10.05 -2.78
N GLY A 81 21.67 9.40 -3.63
CA GLY A 81 20.21 9.36 -3.52
C GLY A 81 19.76 8.83 -2.15
N ARG A 82 20.31 7.70 -1.71
CA ARG A 82 20.05 7.14 -0.37
C ARG A 82 20.49 8.06 0.77
N ALA A 83 21.65 8.70 0.64
CA ALA A 83 22.14 9.62 1.65
C ALA A 83 21.18 10.80 1.86
N HIS A 84 20.66 11.37 0.77
CA HIS A 84 19.66 12.45 0.85
C HIS A 84 18.35 12.00 1.50
N LEU A 85 17.89 10.77 1.24
CA LEU A 85 16.71 10.21 1.92
C LEU A 85 16.95 10.00 3.43
N LYS A 86 18.20 9.75 3.85
CA LYS A 86 18.59 9.57 5.26
C LYS A 86 18.80 10.88 6.02
N LEU A 87 18.90 12.02 5.36
CA LEU A 87 19.06 13.31 6.02
C LEU A 87 17.81 13.63 6.86
N CYS A 88 18.00 13.71 8.18
CA CYS A 88 16.96 14.17 9.09
C CYS A 88 16.69 15.67 8.86
N THR A 89 15.41 16.02 8.79
CA THR A 89 14.93 17.40 8.66
C THR A 89 14.05 17.76 9.85
N ASP A 90 13.89 19.06 10.10
CA ASP A 90 12.93 19.53 11.10
C ASP A 90 11.51 19.13 10.68
N VAL A 91 10.72 18.65 11.63
CA VAL A 91 9.30 18.28 11.44
C VAL A 91 8.48 19.51 11.04
N HIS A 92 8.91 20.70 11.43
CA HIS A 92 8.26 21.96 11.10
C HIS A 92 8.72 22.58 9.79
N ASP A 93 9.63 21.94 9.05
CA ASP A 93 10.09 22.41 7.75
C ASP A 93 9.92 21.33 6.65
N PRO A 94 8.69 21.16 6.14
CA PRO A 94 8.44 20.25 5.02
C PRO A 94 9.17 20.67 3.74
N THR A 95 9.62 21.92 3.62
CA THR A 95 10.35 22.42 2.43
C THR A 95 11.74 21.81 2.33
N SER A 96 12.46 21.72 3.46
CA SER A 96 13.76 21.05 3.50
C SER A 96 13.66 19.57 3.15
N ARG A 97 12.64 18.87 3.67
CA ARG A 97 12.43 17.45 3.32
C ARG A 97 12.11 17.29 1.84
N ARG A 98 11.21 18.12 1.30
CA ARG A 98 10.88 18.12 -0.13
C ARG A 98 12.12 18.32 -1.01
N ARG A 99 13.02 19.23 -0.62
CA ARG A 99 14.29 19.44 -1.35
C ARG A 99 15.15 18.18 -1.35
N ASN A 100 15.31 17.53 -0.20
CA ASN A 100 16.09 16.30 -0.10
C ASN A 100 15.50 15.17 -0.96
N VAL A 101 14.19 14.98 -0.93
CA VAL A 101 13.47 13.97 -1.74
C VAL A 101 13.58 14.27 -3.23
N ARG A 102 13.49 15.53 -3.64
CA ARG A 102 13.71 15.92 -5.05
C ARG A 102 15.13 15.61 -5.50
N THR A 103 16.12 16.01 -4.70
CA THR A 103 17.53 15.74 -4.99
C THR A 103 17.85 14.24 -4.99
N SER A 104 17.20 13.42 -4.15
CA SER A 104 17.39 11.96 -4.22
C SER A 104 16.87 11.37 -5.52
N ILE A 105 15.72 11.83 -6.03
CA ILE A 105 15.19 11.42 -7.33
C ILE A 105 16.19 11.76 -8.44
N GLU A 106 16.73 12.98 -8.47
CA GLU A 106 17.73 13.41 -9.45
C GLU A 106 18.95 12.46 -9.48
N TYR A 107 19.45 12.06 -8.31
CA TYR A 107 20.57 11.13 -8.21
C TYR A 107 20.24 9.69 -8.62
N PHE A 108 19.05 9.19 -8.31
CA PHE A 108 18.61 7.86 -8.77
C PHE A 108 18.43 7.84 -10.30
N LEU A 109 17.87 8.90 -10.89
CA LEU A 109 17.77 9.03 -12.35
C LEU A 109 19.16 9.12 -12.99
N GLN A 110 20.08 9.86 -12.39
CA GLN A 110 21.47 9.91 -12.84
C GLN A 110 22.13 8.52 -12.83
N PHE A 111 21.90 7.72 -11.77
CA PHE A 111 22.40 6.36 -11.68
C PHE A 111 21.82 5.45 -12.76
N LEU A 112 20.49 5.48 -12.95
CA LEU A 112 19.82 4.66 -13.96
C LEU A 112 20.25 5.03 -15.39
N ARG A 113 20.47 6.32 -15.65
CA ARG A 113 21.07 6.78 -16.90
C ARG A 113 22.46 6.18 -17.12
N TYR A 114 23.32 6.14 -16.10
CA TYR A 114 24.62 5.49 -16.21
C TYR A 114 24.49 3.99 -16.51
N CYS A 115 23.48 3.34 -15.93
CA CYS A 115 23.21 1.94 -16.20
C CYS A 115 22.72 1.69 -17.63
N GLU A 116 21.93 2.61 -18.19
CA GLU A 116 21.48 2.55 -19.59
C GLU A 116 22.62 2.82 -20.59
N GLU A 117 23.54 3.74 -20.26
CA GLU A 117 24.67 4.09 -21.13
C GLU A 117 25.70 2.94 -21.27
N ILE A 118 25.74 1.99 -20.32
CA ILE A 118 26.65 0.84 -20.33
C ILE A 118 25.89 -0.40 -20.81
N SER A 119 26.29 -0.90 -21.99
CA SER A 119 25.71 -2.09 -22.59
C SER A 119 25.88 -3.31 -21.68
N ASP A 120 24.85 -4.17 -21.64
CA ASP A 120 24.81 -5.44 -20.89
C ASP A 120 24.89 -5.35 -19.36
N LEU A 121 24.90 -4.14 -18.78
CA LEU A 121 24.93 -3.98 -17.32
C LEU A 121 23.60 -4.38 -16.67
N VAL A 122 22.48 -3.91 -17.21
CA VAL A 122 21.12 -4.17 -16.68
C VAL A 122 20.25 -4.88 -17.72
N GLU A 123 19.23 -5.62 -17.25
CA GLU A 123 18.28 -6.27 -18.13
C GLU A 123 17.44 -5.24 -18.91
N GLU A 124 17.10 -5.54 -20.16
CA GLU A 124 16.27 -4.67 -21.03
C GLU A 124 14.92 -4.30 -20.39
N ILE A 125 14.37 -5.16 -19.53
CA ILE A 125 13.13 -4.89 -18.80
C ILE A 125 13.31 -3.69 -17.85
N VAL A 126 14.47 -3.57 -17.19
CA VAL A 126 14.80 -2.47 -16.27
C VAL A 126 14.91 -1.16 -17.05
N VAL A 127 15.57 -1.18 -18.22
CA VAL A 127 15.68 0.00 -19.10
C VAL A 127 14.31 0.46 -19.58
N ARG A 128 13.44 -0.47 -19.99
CA ARG A 128 12.06 -0.15 -20.41
C ARG A 128 11.26 0.47 -19.27
N GLU A 129 11.39 -0.07 -18.06
CA GLU A 129 10.71 0.44 -16.87
C GLU A 129 11.21 1.83 -16.47
N TYR A 130 12.52 2.08 -16.58
CA TYR A 130 13.12 3.41 -16.41
C TYR A 130 12.58 4.43 -17.43
N ARG A 131 12.53 4.08 -18.72
CA ARG A 131 11.99 4.97 -19.77
C ARG A 131 10.51 5.27 -19.58
N LEU A 132 9.70 4.25 -19.24
CA LEU A 132 8.29 4.44 -18.90
C LEU A 132 8.12 5.40 -17.72
N LEU A 133 9.01 5.32 -16.72
CA LEU A 133 8.98 6.22 -15.58
C LEU A 133 9.35 7.66 -15.97
N LEU A 134 10.32 7.87 -16.87
CA LEU A 134 10.62 9.19 -17.43
C LEU A 134 9.42 9.78 -18.17
N ASP A 135 8.77 9.00 -19.04
CA ASP A 135 7.57 9.45 -19.77
C ASP A 135 6.47 9.94 -18.81
N ILE A 136 6.22 9.19 -17.73
CA ILE A 136 5.20 9.56 -16.72
C ILE A 136 5.61 10.82 -15.95
N MET A 137 6.91 11.02 -15.70
CA MET A 137 7.41 12.21 -15.01
C MET A 137 7.33 13.46 -15.88
N GLU A 138 7.69 13.35 -17.16
CA GLU A 138 7.60 14.45 -18.13
C GLU A 138 6.14 14.90 -18.31
N GLU A 139 5.19 13.97 -18.41
CA GLU A 139 3.75 14.29 -18.53
C GLU A 139 3.20 15.02 -17.29
N GLU A 140 3.72 14.76 -16.09
CA GLU A 140 3.28 15.45 -14.87
C GLU A 140 3.84 16.88 -14.76
N ASP A 141 5.08 17.10 -15.19
CA ASP A 141 5.70 18.43 -15.17
C ASP A 141 5.02 19.37 -16.20
N GLU A 142 4.52 18.86 -17.33
CA GLU A 142 3.79 19.65 -18.34
C GLU A 142 2.40 20.14 -17.89
N GLU A 143 1.74 19.45 -16.94
CA GLU A 143 0.40 19.82 -16.45
C GLU A 143 0.42 21.02 -15.47
N ASP A 144 1.55 21.30 -14.81
CA ASP A 144 1.66 22.43 -13.86
C ASP A 144 1.74 23.81 -14.56
N ASP A 145 2.01 23.85 -15.87
CA ASP A 145 2.18 25.08 -16.67
C ASP A 145 0.91 25.51 -17.47
N ASP A 146 -0.13 24.67 -17.57
CA ASP A 146 -1.38 25.00 -18.33
C ASP A 146 -2.40 25.77 -17.46
N ASP A 147 -2.22 27.09 -17.36
CA ASP A 147 -3.25 28.02 -16.88
C ASP A 147 -4.41 28.11 -17.90
N GLY A 148 -5.35 27.16 -17.79
CA GLY A 148 -6.71 27.31 -18.30
C GLY A 148 -6.92 26.95 -19.77
N GLY A 149 -6.99 25.65 -20.08
CA GLY A 149 -7.25 25.25 -21.46
C GLY A 149 -7.80 23.84 -21.69
N GLY A 150 -8.70 23.35 -20.83
CA GLY A 150 -9.34 22.03 -20.90
C GLY A 150 -9.41 21.37 -22.28
N ARG A 151 -8.50 20.43 -22.51
CA ARG A 151 -8.66 19.29 -23.42
C ARG A 151 -8.21 18.06 -22.66
N GLY A 152 -9.17 17.17 -22.36
CA GLY A 152 -8.93 15.93 -21.64
C GLY A 152 -8.04 14.98 -22.44
N ASN A 153 -6.73 15.22 -22.39
CA ASN A 153 -5.76 14.21 -22.73
C ASN A 153 -5.94 13.07 -21.73
N GLN A 154 -6.22 11.87 -22.25
CA GLN A 154 -6.21 10.66 -21.46
C GLN A 154 -4.81 10.53 -20.84
N ARG A 155 -4.70 10.84 -19.54
CA ARG A 155 -3.48 10.57 -18.76
C ARG A 155 -3.00 9.16 -19.10
N LYS A 156 -1.74 8.98 -19.52
CA LYS A 156 -1.11 7.65 -19.49
C LYS A 156 -0.79 7.30 -18.04
N SER A 157 -1.83 7.23 -17.22
CA SER A 157 -1.74 6.60 -15.92
C SER A 157 -1.77 5.10 -16.16
N LEU A 158 -0.75 4.41 -15.67
CA LEU A 158 -0.73 2.96 -15.68
C LEU A 158 -1.93 2.44 -14.88
N SER A 159 -2.60 1.42 -15.42
CA SER A 159 -3.67 0.75 -14.69
C SER A 159 -3.11 0.12 -13.39
N ALA A 160 -3.97 -0.02 -12.37
CA ALA A 160 -3.59 -0.66 -11.11
C ALA A 160 -3.01 -2.07 -11.33
N GLY A 161 -3.59 -2.83 -12.27
CA GLY A 161 -3.07 -4.13 -12.70
C GLY A 161 -1.65 -4.05 -13.26
N GLN A 162 -1.36 -3.11 -14.17
CA GLN A 162 -0.02 -2.90 -14.73
C GLN A 162 1.00 -2.50 -13.65
N ILE A 163 0.63 -1.59 -12.74
CA ILE A 163 1.50 -1.17 -11.63
C ILE A 163 1.83 -2.37 -10.74
N ARG A 164 0.84 -3.20 -10.42
CA ARG A 164 1.03 -4.40 -9.61
C ARG A 164 1.93 -5.41 -10.32
N GLU A 165 1.69 -5.66 -11.61
CA GLU A 165 2.49 -6.59 -12.41
C GLU A 165 3.96 -6.16 -12.47
N MET A 166 4.23 -4.87 -12.70
CA MET A 166 5.59 -4.32 -12.65
C MET A 166 6.23 -4.54 -11.28
N LYS A 167 5.53 -4.26 -10.17
CA LYS A 167 6.04 -4.49 -8.82
C LYS A 167 6.35 -5.96 -8.54
N ILE A 168 5.47 -6.89 -8.96
CA ILE A 168 5.71 -8.33 -8.80
C ILE A 168 6.92 -8.77 -9.61
N SER A 169 7.01 -8.32 -10.86
CA SER A 169 8.14 -8.61 -11.75
C SER A 169 9.45 -8.10 -11.17
N ARG A 170 9.46 -6.85 -10.68
CA ARG A 170 10.60 -6.21 -10.02
C ARG A 170 11.03 -6.97 -8.78
N TYR A 171 10.08 -7.31 -7.89
CA TYR A 171 10.36 -8.10 -6.69
C TYR A 171 10.98 -9.46 -7.04
N GLY A 172 10.49 -10.13 -8.08
CA GLY A 172 11.04 -11.40 -8.55
C GLY A 172 12.48 -11.28 -9.06
N ARG A 173 12.80 -10.23 -9.84
CA ARG A 173 14.17 -9.96 -10.31
C ARG A 173 15.09 -9.60 -9.16
N LYS A 174 14.68 -8.64 -8.32
CA LYS A 174 15.40 -8.23 -7.12
C LYS A 174 15.75 -9.42 -6.22
N LYS A 175 14.80 -10.32 -5.96
CA LYS A 175 15.02 -11.54 -5.16
C LYS A 175 16.09 -12.46 -5.77
N LYS A 176 16.10 -12.63 -7.09
CA LYS A 176 17.12 -13.44 -7.80
C LYS A 176 18.51 -12.80 -7.69
N ILE A 177 18.59 -11.48 -7.91
CA ILE A 177 19.84 -10.72 -7.82
C ILE A 177 20.37 -10.77 -6.39
N MET A 178 19.52 -10.55 -5.37
CA MET A 178 19.91 -10.66 -3.96
C MET A 178 20.51 -12.03 -3.62
N ALA A 179 19.87 -13.12 -4.05
CA ALA A 179 20.40 -14.47 -3.84
C ALA A 179 21.75 -14.69 -4.52
N ARG A 180 21.98 -14.07 -5.69
CA ARG A 180 23.26 -14.12 -6.39
C ARG A 180 24.34 -13.31 -5.66
N VAL A 181 24.02 -12.11 -5.18
CA VAL A 181 24.93 -11.27 -4.38
C VAL A 181 25.34 -12.02 -3.11
N GLU A 182 24.39 -12.57 -2.35
CA GLU A 182 24.66 -13.34 -1.14
C GLU A 182 25.58 -14.55 -1.41
N LYS A 183 25.34 -15.26 -2.52
CA LYS A 183 26.23 -16.35 -2.94
C LYS A 183 27.67 -15.85 -3.18
N LEU A 184 27.83 -14.76 -3.92
CA LEU A 184 29.16 -14.21 -4.27
C LEU A 184 29.89 -13.67 -3.04
N GLU A 185 29.19 -13.01 -2.11
CA GLU A 185 29.74 -12.55 -0.83
C GLU A 185 30.20 -13.74 0.03
N GLY A 186 29.39 -14.81 0.10
CA GLY A 186 29.76 -16.03 0.81
C GLY A 186 31.01 -16.71 0.23
N LEU A 187 31.21 -16.63 -1.09
CA LEU A 187 32.44 -17.10 -1.75
C LEU A 187 33.63 -16.21 -1.40
N GLU A 188 33.45 -14.88 -1.39
CA GLU A 188 34.51 -13.93 -1.03
C GLU A 188 34.97 -14.15 0.42
N GLU A 189 34.05 -14.32 1.35
CA GLU A 189 34.34 -14.63 2.75
C GLU A 189 35.06 -15.97 2.91
N ARG A 190 34.62 -17.00 2.18
CA ARG A 190 35.27 -18.31 2.17
C ARG A 190 36.69 -18.23 1.66
N ARG A 191 36.93 -17.45 0.60
CA ARG A 191 38.25 -17.19 0.05
C ARG A 191 39.17 -16.54 1.09
N LYS A 192 38.70 -15.48 1.76
CA LYS A 192 39.43 -14.80 2.85
C LYS A 192 39.76 -15.76 4.00
N ARG A 193 38.82 -16.62 4.39
CA ARG A 193 39.03 -17.58 5.48
C ARG A 193 40.06 -18.67 5.15
N LEU A 194 40.16 -19.04 3.88
CA LEU A 194 41.09 -20.06 3.40
C LEU A 194 42.43 -19.47 2.94
N ASP A 195 42.60 -18.14 3.00
CA ASP A 195 43.81 -17.41 2.61
C ASP A 195 44.29 -17.75 1.17
N LEU A 196 43.35 -17.91 0.24
CA LEU A 196 43.67 -18.18 -1.17
C LEU A 196 44.36 -16.98 -1.81
N GLN A 197 45.41 -17.23 -2.59
CA GLN A 197 46.09 -16.21 -3.40
C GLN A 197 45.17 -15.70 -4.52
N GLU A 198 45.39 -14.49 -5.03
CA GLU A 198 44.50 -13.81 -6.01
C GLU A 198 44.24 -14.62 -7.30
N GLU A 199 45.24 -15.39 -7.74
CA GLU A 199 45.17 -16.22 -8.95
C GLU A 199 44.50 -17.58 -8.73
N GLU A 200 44.30 -18.00 -7.47
CA GLU A 200 43.67 -19.30 -7.18
C GLU A 200 42.16 -19.24 -7.44
N GLU A 201 41.63 -20.26 -8.13
CA GLU A 201 40.22 -20.30 -8.49
C GLU A 201 39.35 -20.94 -7.38
N MET A 202 38.16 -20.39 -7.17
CA MET A 202 37.10 -20.99 -6.35
C MET A 202 35.79 -20.96 -7.14
N GLU A 203 35.17 -22.14 -7.33
CA GLU A 203 34.00 -22.30 -8.21
C GLU A 203 34.22 -21.76 -9.65
N GLY A 204 35.46 -21.83 -10.15
CA GLY A 204 35.83 -21.38 -11.50
C GLY A 204 36.02 -19.86 -11.64
N LEU A 205 36.06 -19.12 -10.53
CA LEU A 205 36.36 -17.70 -10.49
C LEU A 205 37.64 -17.46 -9.69
N ASP A 206 38.57 -16.69 -10.25
CA ASP A 206 39.70 -16.12 -9.52
C ASP A 206 39.23 -14.94 -8.63
N GLY A 207 40.16 -14.33 -7.89
CA GLY A 207 39.82 -13.25 -6.97
C GLY A 207 39.29 -12.00 -7.68
N GLU A 208 39.83 -11.69 -8.85
CA GLU A 208 39.40 -10.53 -9.63
C GLU A 208 38.02 -10.76 -10.25
N GLY A 209 37.82 -11.90 -10.92
CA GLY A 209 36.55 -12.28 -11.53
C GLY A 209 35.42 -12.33 -10.51
N LEU A 210 35.69 -12.86 -9.31
CA LEU A 210 34.70 -12.87 -8.23
C LEU A 210 34.31 -11.45 -7.79
N ARG A 211 35.28 -10.54 -7.62
CA ARG A 211 35.00 -9.13 -7.26
C ARG A 211 34.24 -8.41 -8.38
N ARG A 212 34.61 -8.66 -9.64
CA ARG A 212 33.94 -8.08 -10.80
C ARG A 212 32.48 -8.52 -10.87
N ASP A 213 32.21 -9.83 -10.77
CA ASP A 213 30.85 -10.38 -10.73
C ASP A 213 30.04 -9.79 -9.57
N LEU A 214 30.64 -9.70 -8.38
CA LEU A 214 29.98 -9.12 -7.21
C LEU A 214 29.58 -7.66 -7.44
N PHE A 215 30.47 -6.84 -8.01
CA PHE A 215 30.16 -5.45 -8.29
C PHE A 215 29.08 -5.29 -9.37
N VAL A 216 29.12 -6.11 -10.44
CA VAL A 216 28.08 -6.10 -11.48
C VAL A 216 26.72 -6.47 -10.90
N GLU A 217 26.63 -7.52 -10.09
CA GLU A 217 25.38 -7.94 -9.46
C GLU A 217 24.86 -6.91 -8.45
N ARG A 218 25.75 -6.24 -7.71
CA ARG A 218 25.36 -5.11 -6.84
C ARG A 218 24.82 -3.92 -7.63
N LEU A 219 25.42 -3.57 -8.77
CA LEU A 219 24.92 -2.50 -9.63
C LEU A 219 23.52 -2.82 -10.17
N ARG A 220 23.28 -4.08 -10.57
CA ARG A 220 21.95 -4.57 -10.97
C ARG A 220 20.95 -4.45 -9.83
N LEU A 221 21.33 -4.84 -8.61
CA LEU A 221 20.48 -4.70 -7.42
C LEU A 221 20.11 -3.23 -7.18
N TYR A 222 21.09 -2.34 -7.23
CA TYR A 222 20.88 -0.91 -7.03
C TYR A 222 19.98 -0.30 -8.10
N ALA A 223 19.95 -0.84 -9.32
CA ALA A 223 19.06 -0.36 -10.38
C ALA A 223 17.60 -0.69 -10.04
N GLU A 224 17.32 -1.92 -9.60
CA GLU A 224 15.97 -2.31 -9.16
C GLU A 224 15.52 -1.49 -7.94
N GLU A 225 16.42 -1.26 -6.98
CA GLU A 225 16.14 -0.42 -5.80
C GLU A 225 15.90 1.05 -6.18
N SER A 226 16.66 1.59 -7.13
CA SER A 226 16.46 2.97 -7.61
C SER A 226 15.06 3.16 -8.20
N LEU A 227 14.54 2.17 -8.95
CA LEU A 227 13.17 2.22 -9.47
C LEU A 227 12.11 2.16 -8.36
N GLU A 228 12.35 1.43 -7.28
CA GLU A 228 11.48 1.41 -6.09
C GLU A 228 11.51 2.75 -5.36
N GLU A 229 12.71 3.28 -5.12
CA GLU A 229 12.91 4.52 -4.39
C GLU A 229 12.37 5.73 -5.14
N ILE A 230 12.48 5.79 -6.48
CA ILE A 230 11.88 6.90 -7.25
C ILE A 230 10.35 6.89 -7.11
N GLN A 231 9.70 5.71 -7.21
CA GLN A 231 8.24 5.61 -7.04
C GLN A 231 7.81 6.00 -5.62
N SER A 232 8.54 5.53 -4.61
CA SER A 232 8.29 5.88 -3.21
C SER A 232 8.47 7.38 -2.98
N SER A 233 9.61 7.94 -3.40
CA SER A 233 9.97 9.36 -3.27
C SER A 233 8.97 10.27 -3.97
N LYS A 234 8.45 9.87 -5.13
CA LYS A 234 7.43 10.62 -5.86
C LYS A 234 6.12 10.72 -5.09
N SER A 235 5.65 9.60 -4.51
CA SER A 235 4.47 9.61 -3.65
C SER A 235 4.69 10.46 -2.39
N GLU A 236 5.90 10.45 -1.82
CA GLU A 236 6.27 11.33 -0.71
C GLU A 236 6.25 12.81 -1.12
N LEU A 237 6.78 13.13 -2.30
CA LEU A 237 6.81 14.49 -2.83
C LEU A 237 5.41 15.06 -3.05
N GLU A 238 4.47 14.26 -3.55
CA GLU A 238 3.06 14.64 -3.66
C GLU A 238 2.47 15.00 -2.29
N MET A 239 2.67 14.15 -1.27
CA MET A 239 2.21 14.41 0.09
C MET A 239 2.86 15.66 0.70
N LEU A 240 4.16 15.88 0.47
CA LEU A 240 4.88 17.06 0.95
C LEU A 240 4.39 18.35 0.28
N ASN A 241 4.10 18.30 -1.02
CA ASN A 241 3.52 19.44 -1.73
C ASN A 241 2.15 19.80 -1.17
N MET A 242 1.29 18.80 -0.91
CA MET A 242 -0.01 19.03 -0.25
C MET A 242 0.17 19.61 1.16
N ALA A 243 1.13 19.11 1.95
CA ALA A 243 1.41 19.61 3.29
C ALA A 243 1.82 21.09 3.28
N ILE A 244 2.73 21.47 2.37
CA ILE A 244 3.18 22.85 2.18
C ILE A 244 2.03 23.75 1.74
N GLN A 245 1.19 23.27 0.82
CA GLN A 245 0.02 24.01 0.35
C GLN A 245 -1.00 24.24 1.47
N MET A 246 -1.29 23.21 2.28
CA MET A 246 -2.19 23.32 3.44
C MET A 246 -1.65 24.29 4.50
N GLU A 247 -0.33 24.28 4.75
CA GLU A 247 0.31 25.22 5.67
C GLU A 247 0.23 26.66 5.15
N ALA A 248 0.46 26.88 3.86
CA ALA A 248 0.29 28.18 3.22
C ALA A 248 -1.16 28.69 3.33
N MET A 249 -2.16 27.84 3.08
CA MET A 249 -3.58 28.18 3.24
C MET A 249 -3.93 28.53 4.69
N ARG A 250 -3.40 27.78 5.66
CA ARG A 250 -3.57 28.04 7.10
C ARG A 250 -2.96 29.38 7.52
N ASN A 251 -1.78 29.71 7.00
CA ASN A 251 -1.10 30.97 7.33
C ASN A 251 -1.77 32.18 6.65
N SER A 252 -2.25 32.04 5.42
CA SER A 252 -3.08 33.06 4.75
C SER A 252 -4.39 33.35 5.52
N SER A 253 -5.02 32.30 6.07
CA SER A 253 -6.25 32.45 6.86
C SER A 253 -6.02 33.14 8.22
N LYS A 254 -4.86 32.94 8.85
CA LYS A 254 -4.47 33.67 10.08
C LYS A 254 -4.24 35.16 9.83
N ASN A 255 -3.66 35.52 8.69
CA ASN A 255 -3.43 36.92 8.31
C ASN A 255 -4.73 37.68 7.99
N ASN A 256 -5.76 36.99 7.46
CA ASN A 256 -7.06 37.61 7.21
C ASN A 256 -7.92 37.87 8.47
N HIS A 257 -7.59 37.27 9.62
CA HIS A 257 -8.30 37.56 10.88
C HIS A 257 -7.78 38.86 11.56
N VAL A 258 -6.60 39.36 11.19
CA VAL A 258 -6.06 40.60 11.77
C VAL A 258 -6.64 41.86 11.08
N SER A 259 -7.22 41.73 9.88
CA SER A 259 -7.80 42.84 9.13
C SER A 259 -9.32 43.03 9.33
N ASP A 260 -10.05 42.07 9.91
CA ASP A 260 -11.45 42.25 10.26
C ASP A 260 -11.63 42.71 11.71
N GLY A 261 -11.20 43.95 11.97
CA GLY A 261 -11.38 44.67 13.23
C GLY A 261 -12.82 45.14 13.48
N ARG A 262 -13.82 44.30 13.21
CA ARG A 262 -15.25 44.64 13.39
C ARG A 262 -16.05 43.64 14.22
N MET A 263 -15.47 42.99 15.22
CA MET A 263 -16.27 42.20 16.18
C MET A 263 -15.81 42.24 17.65
N LEU A 264 -15.29 43.38 18.13
CA LEU A 264 -15.08 43.58 19.57
C LEU A 264 -15.46 45.00 20.02
N HIS A 265 -16.76 45.28 20.04
CA HIS A 265 -17.33 46.29 20.94
C HIS A 265 -18.66 45.77 21.47
N HIS A 266 -18.63 45.08 22.61
CA HIS A 266 -19.60 45.20 23.70
C HIS A 266 -19.24 44.19 24.80
N ALA A 267 -18.21 44.51 25.59
CA ALA A 267 -17.95 43.85 26.85
C ALA A 267 -17.58 44.90 27.90
N ALA A 268 -18.60 45.50 28.52
CA ALA A 268 -18.61 45.94 29.90
C ALA A 268 -19.93 46.67 30.18
N THR A 269 -20.86 46.02 30.90
CA THR A 269 -21.41 46.52 32.18
C THR A 269 -22.63 45.71 32.60
N ASN A 270 -22.45 45.01 33.73
CA ASN A 270 -23.41 44.66 34.78
C ASN A 270 -24.83 44.16 34.43
N GLY A 271 -25.05 42.88 34.78
CA GLY A 271 -25.98 42.48 35.84
C GLY A 271 -27.47 42.51 35.49
N ASN A 272 -28.04 41.35 35.20
CA ASN A 272 -29.11 40.81 36.03
C ASN A 272 -29.42 39.35 35.66
N THR A 273 -29.96 38.65 36.65
CA THR A 273 -30.57 37.32 36.56
C THR A 273 -31.63 37.28 35.47
N ASP A 274 -31.73 36.16 34.75
CA ASP A 274 -32.94 35.32 34.78
C ASP A 274 -32.86 34.18 33.75
N THR A 275 -33.24 33.01 34.25
CA THR A 275 -33.67 31.81 33.56
C THR A 275 -34.49 32.06 32.28
N SER A 276 -34.12 31.46 31.14
CA SER A 276 -35.09 30.90 30.19
C SER A 276 -34.45 30.15 29.00
N SER A 277 -34.73 28.84 28.96
CA SER A 277 -35.08 28.01 27.79
C SER A 277 -34.57 28.43 26.40
N SER A 278 -33.66 27.61 25.85
CA SER A 278 -33.38 27.50 24.42
C SER A 278 -34.64 27.13 23.65
N LYS A 279 -35.26 28.11 23.00
CA LYS A 279 -36.27 27.90 21.96
C LYS A 279 -35.56 27.43 20.70
N ILE A 280 -35.73 26.15 20.39
CA ILE A 280 -35.40 25.56 19.09
C ILE A 280 -36.43 26.10 18.09
N ASP A 281 -35.97 26.97 17.22
CA ASP A 281 -36.78 27.56 16.15
C ASP A 281 -37.08 26.47 15.11
N THR A 282 -38.29 25.91 15.19
CA THR A 282 -38.78 24.82 14.33
C THR A 282 -39.71 25.41 13.28
N THR A 283 -39.17 26.09 12.29
CA THR A 283 -39.92 26.40 11.05
C THR A 283 -38.99 26.41 9.85
N GLN A 284 -38.76 25.24 9.26
CA GLN A 284 -38.43 25.11 7.84
C GLN A 284 -38.80 23.68 7.38
N SER A 285 -40.01 23.56 6.83
CA SER A 285 -40.49 22.35 6.18
C SER A 285 -39.67 22.09 4.91
N SER A 286 -38.71 21.20 4.99
CA SER A 286 -38.06 20.64 3.81
C SER A 286 -38.93 19.52 3.24
N ASN A 287 -39.32 19.65 1.96
CA ASN A 287 -39.95 18.58 1.19
C ASN A 287 -38.97 17.41 1.03
N ARG A 288 -38.93 16.49 2.02
CA ARG A 288 -38.27 15.20 1.89
C ARG A 288 -39.27 14.15 1.39
N PRO A 289 -38.92 13.28 0.43
CA PRO A 289 -39.78 12.17 0.04
C PRO A 289 -40.04 11.24 1.25
N PRO A 290 -41.25 10.65 1.37
CA PRO A 290 -41.61 9.83 2.52
C PRO A 290 -40.76 8.55 2.58
N LEU A 291 -40.36 8.16 3.79
CA LEU A 291 -39.58 6.95 4.05
C LEU A 291 -40.42 5.71 3.69
N GLN A 292 -39.90 4.89 2.78
CA GLN A 292 -40.50 3.62 2.37
C GLN A 292 -39.82 2.46 3.11
N LEU A 293 -40.61 1.57 3.71
CA LEU A 293 -40.19 0.38 4.43
C LEU A 293 -40.80 -0.87 3.77
N THR A 294 -40.02 -1.94 3.58
CA THR A 294 -40.55 -3.22 3.06
C THR A 294 -40.54 -4.25 4.18
N GLN A 295 -41.71 -4.69 4.63
CA GLN A 295 -41.86 -5.74 5.64
C GLN A 295 -41.83 -7.11 4.95
N ILE A 296 -41.00 -8.02 5.45
CA ILE A 296 -40.85 -9.39 4.93
C ILE A 296 -41.35 -10.35 6.01
N THR A 297 -42.34 -11.18 5.68
CA THR A 297 -42.91 -12.17 6.62
C THR A 297 -42.94 -13.54 5.95
N GLN A 298 -42.52 -14.60 6.65
CA GLN A 298 -42.53 -15.96 6.13
C GLN A 298 -43.80 -16.71 6.53
N ASP A 299 -44.44 -17.38 5.58
CA ASP A 299 -45.61 -18.22 5.85
C ASP A 299 -45.17 -19.56 6.49
N PRO A 300 -45.65 -19.91 7.70
CA PRO A 300 -45.14 -21.06 8.46
C PRO A 300 -45.48 -22.43 7.84
N THR A 301 -46.40 -22.47 6.87
CA THR A 301 -46.84 -23.73 6.23
C THR A 301 -46.16 -23.99 4.88
N THR A 302 -45.86 -22.93 4.13
CA THR A 302 -45.34 -23.04 2.76
C THR A 302 -43.89 -22.56 2.64
N GLY A 303 -43.37 -21.87 3.65
CA GLY A 303 -42.01 -21.33 3.67
C GLY A 303 -41.78 -20.15 2.72
N GLN A 304 -42.80 -19.72 1.97
CA GLN A 304 -42.69 -18.58 1.05
C GLN A 304 -42.62 -17.24 1.79
N LEU A 305 -41.83 -16.32 1.24
CA LEU A 305 -41.63 -14.97 1.79
C LEU A 305 -42.63 -14.00 1.16
N ASN A 306 -43.44 -13.35 2.00
CA ASN A 306 -44.38 -12.31 1.62
C ASN A 306 -43.73 -10.94 1.84
N PHE A 307 -43.70 -10.12 0.79
CA PHE A 307 -43.13 -8.77 0.80
C PHE A 307 -44.24 -7.72 0.76
N GLN A 308 -44.33 -6.87 1.79
CA GLN A 308 -45.31 -5.79 1.85
C GLN A 308 -44.61 -4.43 1.97
N LYS A 309 -44.76 -3.58 0.94
CA LYS A 309 -44.25 -2.20 0.96
C LYS A 309 -45.19 -1.29 1.76
N GLN A 310 -44.62 -0.53 2.68
CA GLN A 310 -45.29 0.41 3.57
C GLN A 310 -44.59 1.77 3.46
N GLN A 311 -45.34 2.87 3.56
CA GLN A 311 -44.78 4.21 3.63
C GLN A 311 -45.19 4.91 4.93
N ILE A 312 -44.27 5.68 5.49
CA ILE A 312 -44.53 6.50 6.67
C ILE A 312 -44.71 7.95 6.21
N THR A 313 -45.93 8.46 6.34
CA THR A 313 -46.26 9.87 6.11
C THR A 313 -46.86 10.42 7.40
N ASN A 314 -46.31 11.54 7.89
CA ASN A 314 -46.77 12.22 9.11
C ASN A 314 -46.88 11.30 10.33
N GLY A 315 -45.88 10.44 10.56
CA GLY A 315 -45.82 9.55 11.72
C GLY A 315 -46.83 8.39 11.73
N THR A 316 -47.60 8.21 10.66
CA THR A 316 -48.61 7.15 10.54
C THR A 316 -48.25 6.18 9.42
N LEU A 317 -48.36 4.87 9.69
CA LEU A 317 -48.02 3.79 8.78
C LEU A 317 -49.18 3.53 7.79
N GLN A 318 -48.92 3.65 6.49
CA GLN A 318 -49.91 3.32 5.44
C GLN A 318 -49.35 2.25 4.49
N SER A 319 -50.12 1.17 4.29
CA SER A 319 -49.80 0.14 3.29
C SER A 319 -50.15 0.64 1.88
N ILE A 320 -49.18 0.65 0.97
CA ILE A 320 -49.44 1.00 -0.42
C ILE A 320 -49.91 -0.27 -1.15
N GLY A 321 -51.22 -0.44 -1.26
CA GLY A 321 -51.82 -1.47 -2.11
C GLY A 321 -51.97 -0.97 -3.54
N MET A 322 -51.21 -1.56 -4.48
CA MET A 322 -51.62 -1.59 -5.88
C MET A 322 -52.86 -2.47 -5.98
N GLY A 323 -54.00 -1.86 -6.30
CA GLY A 323 -55.23 -2.60 -6.56
C GLY A 323 -55.11 -3.42 -7.85
N SER A 324 -55.39 -4.73 -7.76
CA SER A 324 -56.46 -5.40 -8.53
C SER A 324 -56.24 -6.91 -8.54
N ALA A 325 -57.20 -7.60 -7.91
CA ALA A 325 -57.81 -8.86 -8.31
C ALA A 325 -56.99 -9.88 -9.13
N THR A 326 -56.59 -10.96 -8.47
CA THR A 326 -56.92 -12.33 -8.93
C THR A 326 -57.10 -13.19 -7.69
N GLY A 327 -58.36 -13.54 -7.40
CA GLY A 327 -58.69 -14.45 -6.31
C GLY A 327 -58.32 -15.88 -6.66
N ILE A 328 -58.00 -16.69 -5.65
CA ILE A 328 -58.13 -18.14 -5.62
C ILE A 328 -58.17 -18.58 -4.14
N THR A 329 -59.30 -19.18 -3.78
CA THR A 329 -59.53 -20.19 -2.72
C THR A 329 -59.61 -19.76 -1.25
N THR A 330 -60.71 -19.12 -0.88
CA THR A 330 -61.34 -19.28 0.45
C THR A 330 -62.37 -20.41 0.41
N GLN A 331 -61.91 -21.66 0.45
CA GLN A 331 -62.74 -22.80 0.90
C GLN A 331 -61.91 -23.70 1.81
N ILE A 332 -61.47 -23.16 2.95
CA ILE A 332 -61.11 -24.01 4.09
C ILE A 332 -62.42 -24.61 4.59
N GLN A 333 -62.59 -25.92 4.42
CA GLN A 333 -63.84 -26.61 4.72
C GLN A 333 -64.14 -26.47 6.22
N ARG A 334 -65.33 -25.95 6.56
CA ARG A 334 -65.80 -25.76 7.94
C ARG A 334 -65.67 -27.04 8.80
N GLN A 335 -65.64 -28.20 8.15
CA GLN A 335 -65.42 -29.52 8.74
C GLN A 335 -63.98 -29.70 9.27
N GLN A 336 -62.96 -29.24 8.53
CA GLN A 336 -61.56 -29.29 8.97
C GLN A 336 -61.29 -28.37 10.18
N ILE A 337 -62.00 -27.24 10.23
CA ILE A 337 -61.96 -26.32 11.39
C ILE A 337 -62.67 -26.97 12.59
N ALA A 338 -63.81 -27.63 12.40
CA ALA A 338 -64.52 -28.30 13.49
C ALA A 338 -63.70 -29.43 14.13
N GLU A 339 -62.94 -30.19 13.33
CA GLU A 339 -62.05 -31.27 13.81
C GLU A 339 -60.85 -30.75 14.63
N THR A 340 -60.49 -29.48 14.49
CA THR A 340 -59.34 -28.86 15.18
C THR A 340 -59.71 -28.02 16.40
N VAL A 341 -60.99 -27.69 16.61
CA VAL A 341 -61.45 -26.78 17.68
C VAL A 341 -61.39 -27.37 19.09
N PHE A 342 -61.41 -28.69 19.25
CA PHE A 342 -61.36 -29.35 20.56
C PHE A 342 -60.09 -30.17 20.79
N ARG A 343 -58.99 -29.82 20.10
CA ARG A 343 -57.68 -30.33 20.47
C ARG A 343 -57.26 -29.68 21.80
N PRO A 344 -56.69 -30.44 22.74
CA PRO A 344 -56.03 -29.83 23.90
C PRO A 344 -55.02 -28.80 23.37
N GLY A 345 -55.10 -27.54 23.83
CA GLY A 345 -54.28 -26.42 23.35
C GLY A 345 -52.78 -26.51 23.68
N TRP A 346 -52.30 -27.71 23.98
CA TRP A 346 -50.96 -28.06 24.37
C TRP A 346 -50.60 -29.35 23.63
N ASN A 347 -49.57 -29.26 22.79
CA ASN A 347 -49.04 -30.43 22.12
C ASN A 347 -48.39 -31.32 23.19
N LEU A 348 -49.05 -32.44 23.54
CA LEU A 348 -48.45 -33.45 24.39
C LEU A 348 -47.15 -33.92 23.72
N PRO A 349 -46.02 -34.01 24.46
CA PRO A 349 -44.79 -34.59 23.92
C PRO A 349 -45.09 -35.98 23.36
N THR A 350 -44.89 -36.16 22.05
CA THR A 350 -45.09 -37.45 21.37
C THR A 350 -43.94 -38.42 21.58
N MET A 351 -42.92 -37.98 22.32
CA MET A 351 -41.68 -38.69 22.63
C MET A 351 -41.39 -38.62 24.12
N SER A 352 -40.77 -39.66 24.66
CA SER A 352 -40.33 -39.65 26.05
C SER A 352 -39.12 -38.72 26.24
N LEU A 353 -38.92 -38.23 27.47
CA LEU A 353 -37.77 -37.37 27.79
C LEU A 353 -36.42 -38.05 27.48
N ASP A 354 -36.33 -39.36 27.70
CA ASP A 354 -35.13 -40.15 27.44
C ASP A 354 -34.86 -40.28 25.93
N GLU A 355 -35.91 -40.52 25.15
CA GLU A 355 -35.85 -40.59 23.69
C GLU A 355 -35.49 -39.23 23.06
N LEU A 356 -36.00 -38.12 23.62
CA LEU A 356 -35.61 -36.77 23.24
C LEU A 356 -34.12 -36.50 23.56
N ALA A 357 -33.65 -36.92 24.74
CA ALA A 357 -32.25 -36.78 25.13
C ALA A 357 -31.31 -37.59 24.23
N GLN A 358 -31.77 -38.77 23.78
CA GLN A 358 -31.05 -39.61 22.83
C GLN A 358 -30.94 -38.90 21.46
N ILE A 359 -32.05 -38.37 20.93
CA ILE A 359 -32.05 -37.63 19.66
C ILE A 359 -31.16 -36.39 19.76
N GLU A 360 -31.25 -35.62 20.84
CA GLU A 360 -30.41 -34.42 21.01
C GLU A 360 -28.93 -34.78 21.08
N ARG A 361 -28.59 -35.89 21.76
CA ARG A 361 -27.21 -36.40 21.82
C ARG A 361 -26.72 -36.85 20.45
N ASP A 362 -27.51 -37.62 19.72
CA ASP A 362 -27.14 -38.14 18.41
C ASP A 362 -27.03 -37.02 17.38
N GLU A 363 -27.92 -36.03 17.43
CA GLU A 363 -27.89 -34.85 16.57
C GLU A 363 -26.72 -33.91 16.94
N ALA A 364 -26.36 -33.80 18.22
CA ALA A 364 -25.16 -33.10 18.67
C ALA A 364 -23.88 -33.82 18.20
N ILE A 365 -23.86 -35.15 18.24
CA ILE A 365 -22.74 -35.95 17.71
C ILE A 365 -22.67 -35.77 16.19
N ALA A 366 -23.79 -35.86 15.47
CA ALA A 366 -23.84 -35.68 14.02
C ALA A 366 -23.39 -34.27 13.60
N ARG A 367 -23.83 -33.23 14.32
CA ARG A 367 -23.33 -31.86 14.12
C ARG A 367 -21.84 -31.75 14.39
N SER A 368 -21.33 -32.37 15.46
CA SER A 368 -19.90 -32.38 15.77
C SER A 368 -19.07 -33.11 14.71
N VAL A 369 -19.55 -34.24 14.20
CA VAL A 369 -18.89 -35.00 13.13
C VAL A 369 -18.90 -34.20 11.84
N SER A 370 -20.05 -33.68 11.41
CA SER A 370 -20.17 -32.87 10.21
C SER A 370 -19.32 -31.61 10.28
N GLN A 371 -19.24 -30.95 11.44
CA GLN A 371 -18.35 -29.80 11.63
C GLN A 371 -16.87 -30.19 11.51
N LYS A 372 -16.45 -31.31 12.11
CA LYS A 372 -15.07 -31.79 12.01
C LYS A 372 -14.70 -32.19 10.58
N GLU A 373 -15.62 -32.82 9.85
CA GLU A 373 -15.45 -33.18 8.45
C GLU A 373 -15.35 -31.93 7.57
N ALA A 374 -16.24 -30.96 7.77
CA ALA A 374 -16.19 -29.69 7.06
C ALA A 374 -14.92 -28.89 7.38
N GLU A 375 -14.45 -28.88 8.62
CA GLU A 375 -13.19 -28.25 9.01
C GLU A 375 -11.98 -28.94 8.39
N ALA A 376 -12.01 -30.28 8.25
CA ALA A 376 -10.97 -31.04 7.59
C ALA A 376 -10.94 -30.78 6.07
N GLU A 377 -12.09 -30.80 5.40
CA GLU A 377 -12.21 -30.46 3.96
C GLU A 377 -11.84 -29.01 3.69
N ALA A 378 -12.24 -28.09 4.58
CA ALA A 378 -11.96 -26.68 4.41
C ALA A 378 -10.45 -26.37 4.46
N LYS A 379 -9.61 -27.22 5.09
CA LYS A 379 -8.14 -27.04 5.04
C LYS A 379 -7.58 -27.19 3.64
N PHE A 380 -8.20 -28.01 2.80
CA PHE A 380 -7.76 -28.26 1.42
C PHE A 380 -8.52 -27.43 0.38
N MET A 381 -9.50 -26.65 0.82
CA MET A 381 -10.18 -25.68 -0.04
C MET A 381 -9.24 -24.51 -0.36
N PRO A 382 -9.30 -23.98 -1.59
CA PRO A 382 -8.48 -22.84 -1.96
C PRO A 382 -8.88 -21.61 -1.14
N ARG A 383 -7.91 -21.07 -0.41
CA ARG A 383 -8.03 -19.87 0.42
C ARG A 383 -7.08 -18.80 -0.10
N ARG A 384 -7.15 -17.60 0.48
CA ARG A 384 -6.17 -16.56 0.17
C ARG A 384 -4.78 -16.95 0.63
N TYR A 385 -3.77 -16.48 -0.08
CA TYR A 385 -2.37 -16.77 0.24
C TYR A 385 -1.99 -16.37 1.69
N GLU A 386 -2.50 -15.23 2.18
CA GLU A 386 -2.25 -14.77 3.56
C GLU A 386 -2.76 -15.76 4.63
N GLN A 387 -3.83 -16.51 4.34
CA GLN A 387 -4.33 -17.54 5.25
C GLN A 387 -3.46 -18.81 5.20
N LEU A 388 -2.95 -19.20 4.02
CA LEU A 388 -2.01 -20.31 3.89
C LEU A 388 -0.71 -20.05 4.68
N VAL A 389 -0.19 -18.82 4.61
CA VAL A 389 1.01 -18.42 5.37
C VAL A 389 0.76 -18.48 6.88
N ARG A 390 -0.39 -17.98 7.34
CA ARG A 390 -0.78 -18.08 8.77
C ARG A 390 -0.87 -19.53 9.25
N ASP A 391 -1.34 -20.43 8.39
CA ASP A 391 -1.54 -21.85 8.72
C ASP A 391 -0.29 -22.71 8.42
N GLY A 392 0.81 -22.12 7.92
CA GLY A 392 2.08 -22.79 7.64
C GLY A 392 2.02 -23.78 6.47
N MET A 393 1.10 -23.56 5.51
CA MET A 393 0.89 -24.42 4.33
C MET A 393 1.40 -23.78 3.03
N GLU A 394 2.41 -22.92 3.14
CA GLU A 394 3.00 -22.20 1.99
C GLU A 394 3.85 -23.09 1.07
N ASP A 395 4.24 -24.28 1.53
CA ASP A 395 5.07 -25.23 0.77
C ASP A 395 4.27 -26.13 -0.18
N ASP A 396 2.94 -26.14 -0.11
CA ASP A 396 2.08 -26.94 -1.00
C ASP A 396 1.81 -26.20 -2.31
N ALA A 397 2.50 -26.61 -3.37
CA ALA A 397 2.44 -25.98 -4.69
C ALA A 397 1.01 -25.91 -5.28
N ASP A 398 0.20 -26.95 -5.08
CA ASP A 398 -1.17 -27.03 -5.62
C ASP A 398 -2.12 -26.07 -4.88
N LEU A 399 -1.93 -25.90 -3.57
CA LEU A 399 -2.70 -24.94 -2.77
C LEU A 399 -2.28 -23.50 -3.08
N VAL A 400 -0.98 -23.25 -3.27
CA VAL A 400 -0.45 -21.94 -3.63
C VAL A 400 -0.97 -21.49 -4.99
N GLU A 401 -0.97 -22.36 -6.01
CA GLU A 401 -1.49 -22.00 -7.34
C GLU A 401 -2.99 -21.63 -7.29
N LYS A 402 -3.81 -22.44 -6.61
CA LYS A 402 -5.25 -22.14 -6.46
C LYS A 402 -5.49 -20.87 -5.64
N SER A 403 -4.66 -20.62 -4.62
CA SER A 403 -4.72 -19.37 -3.84
C SER A 403 -4.43 -18.14 -4.70
N ALA A 404 -3.45 -18.25 -5.61
CA ALA A 404 -3.10 -17.17 -6.52
C ALA A 404 -4.24 -16.82 -7.49
N VAL A 405 -4.98 -17.81 -7.98
CA VAL A 405 -6.18 -17.59 -8.81
C VAL A 405 -7.29 -16.91 -8.02
N LEU A 406 -7.49 -17.32 -6.76
CA LEU A 406 -8.52 -16.76 -5.89
C LEU A 406 -8.23 -15.32 -5.48
N ASP A 407 -6.95 -15.01 -5.23
CA ASP A 407 -6.49 -13.66 -4.93
C ASP A 407 -6.64 -12.73 -6.15
N ARG A 408 -6.32 -13.21 -7.36
CA ARG A 408 -6.60 -12.48 -8.62
C ARG A 408 -8.08 -12.17 -8.77
N ARG A 409 -8.94 -13.18 -8.66
CA ARG A 409 -10.40 -13.02 -8.78
C ARG A 409 -10.96 -12.04 -7.74
N TRP A 410 -10.42 -12.05 -6.53
CA TRP A 410 -10.83 -11.10 -5.50
C TRP A 410 -10.40 -9.68 -5.80
N ASP A 411 -9.20 -9.50 -6.36
CA ASP A 411 -8.73 -8.20 -6.81
C ASP A 411 -9.62 -7.68 -7.96
N ASP A 412 -9.89 -8.49 -8.97
CA ASP A 412 -10.80 -8.17 -10.09
C ASP A 412 -12.18 -7.74 -9.56
N TRP A 413 -12.73 -8.48 -8.60
CA TRP A 413 -14.01 -8.14 -7.99
C TRP A 413 -13.98 -6.80 -7.24
N LYS A 414 -12.91 -6.49 -6.50
CA LYS A 414 -12.78 -5.18 -5.83
C LYS A 414 -12.70 -4.03 -6.83
N GLU A 415 -12.08 -4.26 -7.98
CA GLU A 415 -11.99 -3.28 -9.07
C GLU A 415 -13.36 -3.04 -9.71
N GLU A 416 -14.12 -4.11 -9.97
CA GLU A 416 -15.52 -4.03 -10.44
C GLU A 416 -16.46 -3.40 -9.39
N ASN A 417 -16.10 -3.48 -8.11
CA ASN A 417 -16.90 -3.01 -6.98
C ASN A 417 -16.17 -1.91 -6.20
N PRO A 418 -15.96 -0.72 -6.82
CA PRO A 418 -15.22 0.36 -6.18
C PRO A 418 -15.96 0.84 -4.93
N ARG A 419 -15.20 1.05 -3.85
CA ARG A 419 -15.74 1.58 -2.59
C ARG A 419 -16.46 2.91 -2.83
N GLY A 420 -17.66 3.03 -2.29
CA GLY A 420 -18.49 4.23 -2.46
C GLY A 420 -19.29 4.29 -3.76
N SER A 421 -19.30 3.24 -4.59
CA SER A 421 -20.18 3.16 -5.79
C SER A 421 -21.65 3.48 -5.49
N GLY A 422 -22.16 3.07 -4.32
CA GLY A 422 -23.51 3.39 -3.86
C GLY A 422 -23.76 4.88 -3.56
N ASN A 423 -22.74 5.67 -3.23
CA ASN A 423 -22.86 7.10 -2.96
C ASN A 423 -22.71 7.97 -4.22
N LYS A 424 -22.20 7.42 -5.33
CA LYS A 424 -21.99 8.16 -6.59
C LYS A 424 -23.27 8.47 -7.37
N MET A 425 -24.40 7.89 -6.98
CA MET A 425 -25.70 8.11 -7.63
C MET A 425 -26.48 9.30 -7.05
N GLY A 426 -26.07 9.83 -5.88
CA GLY A 426 -26.75 10.95 -5.21
C GLY A 426 -26.44 12.34 -5.77
N GLU A 427 -25.37 12.50 -6.54
CA GLU A 427 -24.94 13.80 -7.10
C GLU A 427 -25.37 14.01 -8.57
N ARG A 428 -26.18 13.10 -9.12
CA ARG A 428 -26.85 13.28 -10.42
C ARG A 428 -28.30 13.70 -10.22
N GLY A 429 -28.49 14.89 -9.66
CA GLY A 429 -29.81 15.51 -9.51
C GLY A 429 -29.68 17.02 -9.32
N ASP A 430 -30.18 17.77 -10.30
CA ASP A 430 -30.49 19.20 -10.28
C ASP A 430 -29.34 20.21 -10.12
N ARG A 431 -28.52 20.30 -11.19
CA ARG A 431 -27.97 21.59 -11.64
C ARG A 431 -28.66 21.98 -12.94
N ASN A 432 -29.91 22.40 -12.81
CA ASN A 432 -30.65 23.27 -13.73
C ASN A 432 -32.07 23.40 -13.17
N PHE A 433 -32.29 24.40 -12.33
CA PHE A 433 -33.41 25.36 -12.33
C PHE A 433 -33.21 26.36 -11.19
#